data_AF-A0A8J5XZF6-F1
#
_entry.id   AF-A0A8J5XZF6-F1
#
_cell.length_a   1.000
_cell.length_b   1.000
_cell.length_c   1.000
_cell.angle_alpha   90.00
_cell.angle_beta   90.00
_cell.angle_gamma   90.00
#
_symmetry.space_group_name_H-M   'P 1'
#
loop_
_entity.id
_entity.type
_entity.pdbx_description
1 polymer ?
#
loop_
_entity_poly.entity_id
_entity_poly.type
_entity_poly.pdbx_seq_one_letter_code
_entity_poly.pdbx_strand_id
1 'polypeptide(L)'
;MGKVRKWKEAASERASSIVKVAGGGKSWVQKLEQRAARQQMLTQQRELNDEIAAEKRAERERIAAKRKRREENRHRSGSKLQLISDPKKIKRMSKKNLRTIFTADTSGVAPVDKGAGVEVVAKPKRLRGRN
;
A
#
# COMPACT_ATOMS: atom_id res chain seq x y z
N MET A 1 23.11 -43.12 40.92
CA MET A 1 23.39 -42.61 39.56
C MET A 1 22.06 -42.23 38.90
N GLY A 2 21.71 -40.94 38.86
CA GLY A 2 20.43 -40.50 38.28
C GLY A 2 20.41 -40.64 36.76
N LYS A 3 19.36 -41.25 36.20
CA LYS A 3 19.18 -41.43 34.75
C LYS A 3 19.09 -40.05 34.07
N VAL A 4 20.05 -39.73 33.22
CA VAL A 4 20.02 -38.53 32.37
C VAL A 4 18.92 -38.70 31.32
N ARG A 5 18.23 -37.61 30.96
CA ARG A 5 17.16 -37.64 29.95
C ARG A 5 17.75 -38.02 28.58
N LYS A 6 17.06 -38.86 27.80
CA LYS A 6 17.54 -39.41 26.51
C LYS A 6 18.06 -38.38 25.48
N TRP A 7 17.63 -37.12 25.58
CA TRP A 7 18.04 -36.04 24.66
C TRP A 7 19.19 -35.17 25.18
N LYS A 8 19.67 -35.43 26.41
CA LYS A 8 20.71 -34.63 27.05
C LYS A 8 21.96 -35.47 27.20
N GLU A 9 23.03 -35.03 26.56
CA GLU A 9 24.36 -35.63 26.73
C GLU A 9 24.80 -35.55 28.20
N ALA A 10 25.45 -36.61 28.68
CA ALA A 10 26.05 -36.58 30.01
C ALA A 10 27.18 -35.54 30.02
N ALA A 11 27.20 -34.64 31.01
CA ALA A 11 28.23 -33.63 31.10
C ALA A 11 29.60 -34.30 31.27
N SER A 12 30.48 -34.15 30.28
CA SER A 12 31.84 -34.73 30.27
C SER A 12 32.76 -34.07 31.29
N GLU A 13 32.47 -32.82 31.63
CA GLU A 13 33.30 -31.99 32.48
C GLU A 13 32.46 -31.20 33.49
N ARG A 14 33.07 -30.86 34.63
CA ARG A 14 32.44 -30.00 35.64
C ARG A 14 32.49 -28.55 35.13
N ALA A 15 31.44 -27.76 35.36
CA ALA A 15 31.43 -26.36 34.95
C ALA A 15 32.61 -25.52 35.50
N SER A 16 33.25 -25.98 36.58
CA SER A 16 34.44 -25.39 37.18
C SER A 16 35.76 -25.72 36.46
N SER A 17 35.82 -26.73 35.57
CA SER A 17 37.01 -26.99 34.74
C SER A 17 37.12 -26.06 33.53
N ILE A 18 36.07 -25.27 33.26
CA ILE A 18 36.08 -24.24 32.22
C ILE A 18 36.99 -23.10 32.69
N VAL A 19 38.27 -23.19 32.33
CA VAL A 19 39.21 -22.09 32.47
C VAL A 19 38.75 -20.99 31.51
N LYS A 20 38.14 -19.93 32.07
CA LYS A 20 37.87 -18.72 31.29
C LYS A 20 39.22 -18.18 30.87
N VAL A 21 39.52 -18.31 29.57
CA VAL A 21 40.69 -17.64 28.97
C VAL A 21 40.62 -16.18 29.39
N ALA A 22 41.66 -15.69 30.07
CA ALA A 22 41.78 -14.28 30.41
C ALA A 22 41.77 -13.53 29.07
N GLY A 23 40.61 -12.99 28.71
CA GLY A 23 40.42 -12.31 27.44
C GLY A 23 41.40 -11.15 27.40
N GLY A 24 42.46 -11.27 26.59
CA GLY A 24 43.41 -10.20 26.37
C GLY A 24 42.62 -8.94 26.01
N GLY A 25 42.62 -7.96 26.91
CA GLY A 25 41.88 -6.73 26.71
C GLY A 25 42.36 -6.09 25.42
N LYS A 26 41.43 -5.86 24.47
CA LYS A 26 41.74 -5.15 23.21
C LYS A 26 42.50 -3.87 23.53
N SER A 27 43.58 -3.60 22.79
CA SER A 27 44.32 -2.36 22.96
C SER A 27 43.41 -1.15 22.68
N TRP A 28 43.74 0.01 23.24
CA TRP A 28 42.95 1.22 23.05
C TRP A 28 42.76 1.57 21.56
N VAL A 29 43.82 1.37 20.77
CA VAL A 29 43.80 1.56 19.31
C VAL A 29 42.76 0.66 18.64
N GLN A 30 42.76 -0.64 18.97
CA GLN A 30 41.77 -1.60 18.43
C GLN A 30 40.33 -1.24 18.81
N LYS A 31 40.12 -0.65 20.01
CA LYS A 31 38.79 -0.18 20.42
C LYS A 31 38.34 1.03 19.61
N LEU A 32 39.25 1.95 19.29
CA LEU A 32 38.97 3.12 18.45
C LEU A 32 38.65 2.72 17.01
N GLU A 33 39.44 1.81 16.42
CA GLU A 33 39.19 1.29 15.07
C GLU A 33 37.81 0.59 14.99
N GLN A 34 37.49 -0.26 15.97
CA GLN A 34 36.18 -0.91 16.03
C GLN A 34 35.04 0.09 16.22
N ARG A 35 35.27 1.16 16.99
CA ARG A 35 34.27 2.23 17.14
C ARG A 35 34.06 2.97 15.83
N ALA A 36 35.12 3.30 15.10
CA ALA A 36 35.05 3.96 13.80
C ALA A 36 34.32 3.07 12.76
N ALA A 37 34.71 1.81 12.64
CA ALA A 37 34.06 0.84 11.75
C ALA A 37 32.58 0.65 12.10
N ARG A 38 32.24 0.57 13.39
CA ARG A 38 30.85 0.49 13.84
C ARG A 38 30.06 1.74 13.47
N GLN A 39 30.64 2.93 13.62
CA GLN A 39 29.94 4.16 13.25
C GLN A 39 29.67 4.22 11.75
N GLN A 40 30.64 3.88 10.91
CA GLN A 40 30.46 3.80 9.45
C GLN A 40 29.37 2.80 9.05
N MET A 41 29.33 1.64 9.69
CA MET A 41 28.29 0.63 9.44
C MET A 41 26.90 1.14 9.85
N LEU A 42 26.80 1.83 11.00
CA LEU A 42 25.54 2.39 11.48
C LEU A 42 25.04 3.55 10.60
N THR A 43 25.93 4.39 10.07
CA THR A 43 25.54 5.48 9.17
C THR A 43 25.00 4.91 7.85
N GLN A 44 25.69 3.95 7.25
CA GLN A 44 25.21 3.27 6.03
C GLN A 44 23.86 2.57 6.26
N GLN A 45 23.70 1.91 7.41
CA GLN A 45 22.43 1.27 7.75
C GLN A 45 21.29 2.28 7.90
N ARG A 46 21.55 3.46 8.48
CA ARG A 46 20.56 4.53 8.61
C ARG A 46 20.17 5.09 7.25
N GLU A 47 21.14 5.38 6.39
CA GLU A 47 20.92 5.86 5.02
C GLU A 47 20.00 4.91 4.24
N LEU A 48 20.29 3.60 4.26
CA LEU A 48 19.44 2.59 3.60
C LEU A 48 18.03 2.52 4.19
N ASN A 49 17.89 2.61 5.51
CA ASN A 49 16.58 2.60 6.16
C ASN A 49 15.76 3.85 5.82
N ASP A 50 16.42 5.01 5.73
CA ASP A 50 15.78 6.28 5.40
C ASP A 50 15.31 6.30 3.94
N GLU A 51 16.09 5.72 3.01
CA GLU A 51 15.68 5.52 1.61
C GLU A 51 14.43 4.63 1.51
N ILE A 52 14.43 3.47 2.19
CA ILE A 52 13.29 2.55 2.21
C ILE A 52 12.06 3.23 2.84
N ALA A 53 12.26 4.01 3.90
CA ALA A 53 11.17 4.74 4.55
C ALA A 53 10.60 5.82 3.63
N ALA A 54 11.45 6.56 2.90
CA ALA A 54 11.04 7.57 1.93
C ALA A 54 10.23 6.95 0.79
N GLU A 55 10.67 5.82 0.23
CA GLU A 55 9.94 5.11 -0.83
C GLU A 55 8.55 4.67 -0.35
N LYS A 56 8.47 4.06 0.84
CA LYS A 56 7.20 3.63 1.43
C LYS A 56 6.26 4.80 1.70
N ARG A 57 6.77 5.95 2.14
CA ARG A 57 5.96 7.17 2.34
C ARG A 57 5.42 7.69 1.01
N ALA A 58 6.26 7.77 -0.01
CA ALA A 58 5.85 8.19 -1.35
C ALA A 58 4.77 7.28 -1.94
N GLU A 59 4.88 5.96 -1.78
CA GLU A 59 3.86 5.03 -2.27
C GLU A 59 2.54 5.16 -1.49
N ARG A 60 2.60 5.35 -0.16
CA ARG A 60 1.41 5.61 0.66
C ARG A 60 0.70 6.89 0.24
N GLU A 61 1.44 7.95 -0.01
CA GLU A 61 0.91 9.23 -0.50
C GLU A 61 0.25 9.08 -1.88
N ARG A 62 0.87 8.33 -2.80
CA ARG A 62 0.29 8.01 -4.11
C ARG A 62 -1.03 7.25 -3.99
N ILE A 63 -1.06 6.23 -3.13
CA ILE A 63 -2.28 5.44 -2.89
C ILE A 63 -3.37 6.31 -2.25
N ALA A 64 -3.02 7.14 -1.27
CA ALA A 64 -3.95 8.04 -0.61
C ALA A 64 -4.53 9.07 -1.59
N ALA A 65 -3.69 9.70 -2.42
CA ALA A 65 -4.13 10.64 -3.46
C ALA A 65 -5.04 9.96 -4.50
N LYS A 66 -4.68 8.73 -4.93
CA LYS A 66 -5.51 7.94 -5.84
C LYS A 66 -6.85 7.57 -5.22
N ARG A 67 -6.87 7.20 -3.93
CA ARG A 67 -8.09 6.90 -3.18
C ARG A 67 -8.98 8.13 -3.06
N LYS A 68 -8.42 9.27 -2.64
CA LYS A 68 -9.13 10.55 -2.56
C LYS A 68 -9.75 10.92 -3.91
N ARG A 69 -8.98 10.83 -5.00
CA ARG A 69 -9.50 11.06 -6.36
C ARG A 69 -10.62 10.09 -6.76
N ARG A 70 -10.53 8.82 -6.37
CA ARG A 70 -11.60 7.83 -6.62
C ARG A 70 -12.85 8.15 -5.81
N GLU A 71 -12.71 8.58 -4.57
CA GLU A 71 -13.82 9.00 -3.70
C GLU A 71 -14.48 10.26 -4.27
N GLU A 72 -13.71 11.30 -4.62
CA GLU A 72 -14.19 12.49 -5.31
C GLU A 72 -14.92 12.15 -6.62
N ASN A 73 -14.36 11.25 -7.45
CA ASN A 73 -15.02 10.77 -8.66
C ASN A 73 -16.29 9.97 -8.37
N ARG A 74 -16.34 9.23 -7.26
CA ARG A 74 -17.55 8.50 -6.84
C ARG A 74 -18.63 9.47 -6.39
N HIS A 75 -18.30 10.49 -5.62
CA HIS A 75 -19.25 11.54 -5.24
C HIS A 75 -19.71 12.37 -6.45
N ARG A 76 -18.80 12.64 -7.40
CA ARG A 76 -19.11 13.45 -8.60
C ARG A 76 -19.86 12.68 -9.70
N SER A 77 -19.54 11.40 -9.89
CA SER A 77 -20.03 10.57 -11.01
C SER A 77 -20.86 9.36 -10.56
N GLY A 78 -20.61 8.82 -9.38
CA GLY A 78 -21.26 7.61 -8.84
C GLY A 78 -22.70 7.83 -8.36
N SER A 79 -23.16 9.08 -8.28
CA SER A 79 -24.54 9.42 -7.92
C SER A 79 -25.35 9.97 -9.10
N LYS A 80 -24.82 9.97 -10.33
CA LYS A 80 -25.64 10.29 -11.51
C LYS A 80 -26.31 9.02 -12.02
N LEU A 81 -27.17 8.43 -11.19
CA LEU A 81 -28.19 7.53 -11.70
C LEU A 81 -28.97 8.31 -12.76
N GLN A 82 -28.97 7.84 -13.99
CA GLN A 82 -29.81 8.44 -15.01
C GLN A 82 -31.23 7.98 -14.75
N LEU A 83 -32.07 8.88 -14.26
CA LEU A 83 -33.51 8.63 -14.18
C LEU A 83 -34.04 8.37 -15.60
N ILE A 84 -34.66 7.21 -15.80
CA ILE A 84 -35.42 6.92 -17.00
C ILE A 84 -36.88 7.24 -16.66
N SER A 85 -37.29 8.47 -16.93
CA SER A 85 -38.66 8.93 -16.67
C SER A 85 -39.67 8.40 -17.70
N ASP A 86 -39.26 8.16 -18.95
CA ASP A 86 -40.15 7.71 -20.02
C ASP A 86 -40.37 6.17 -19.98
N PRO A 87 -41.60 5.70 -19.71
CA PRO A 87 -41.92 4.26 -19.69
C PRO A 87 -41.86 3.63 -21.08
N LYS A 88 -42.06 4.39 -22.18
CA LYS A 88 -41.95 3.88 -23.54
C LYS A 88 -40.51 3.49 -23.87
N LYS A 89 -39.54 4.20 -23.30
CA LYS A 89 -38.12 3.90 -23.45
C LYS A 89 -37.77 2.55 -22.84
N ILE A 90 -38.24 2.28 -21.61
CA ILE A 90 -38.03 0.98 -20.94
C ILE A 90 -38.61 -0.15 -21.78
N LYS A 91 -39.83 0.04 -22.32
CA LYS A 91 -40.49 -0.95 -23.19
C LYS A 91 -39.74 -1.23 -24.50
N ARG A 92 -39.00 -0.25 -25.03
CA ARG A 92 -38.19 -0.38 -26.26
C ARG A 92 -36.79 -0.95 -26.02
N MET A 93 -36.36 -1.11 -24.78
CA MET A 93 -35.02 -1.62 -24.45
C MET A 93 -34.94 -3.15 -24.62
N SER A 94 -33.75 -3.62 -25.00
CA SER A 94 -33.48 -5.06 -25.07
C SER A 94 -33.46 -5.70 -23.68
N LYS A 95 -33.78 -7.00 -23.62
CA LYS A 95 -33.80 -7.78 -22.36
C LYS A 95 -32.46 -7.73 -21.61
N LYS A 96 -31.34 -7.67 -22.32
CA LYS A 96 -29.99 -7.53 -21.73
C LYS A 96 -29.82 -6.20 -21.00
N ASN A 97 -30.31 -5.11 -21.58
CA ASN A 97 -30.20 -3.77 -20.98
C ASN A 97 -31.18 -3.57 -19.82
N LEU A 98 -32.34 -4.23 -19.83
CA LEU A 98 -33.28 -4.20 -18.70
C LEU A 98 -32.69 -4.84 -17.44
N ARG A 99 -31.87 -5.90 -17.58
CA ARG A 99 -31.19 -6.58 -16.46
C ARG A 99 -30.14 -5.71 -15.76
N THR A 100 -29.68 -4.64 -16.39
CA THR A 100 -28.69 -3.72 -15.81
C THR A 100 -29.31 -2.47 -15.18
N ILE A 101 -30.64 -2.30 -15.29
CA ILE A 101 -31.37 -1.20 -14.63
C ILE A 101 -31.60 -1.60 -13.17
N PHE A 102 -31.29 -0.69 -12.25
CA PHE A 102 -31.62 -0.83 -10.83
C PHE A 102 -32.80 0.10 -10.50
N THR A 103 -33.82 -0.43 -9.83
CA THR A 103 -34.93 0.36 -9.30
C THR A 103 -34.55 0.94 -7.94
N ALA A 104 -34.53 2.26 -7.82
CA ALA A 104 -34.34 2.98 -6.56
C ALA A 104 -35.53 3.90 -6.32
N ASP A 105 -35.90 4.12 -5.06
CA ASP A 105 -36.90 5.14 -4.72
C ASP A 105 -36.32 6.53 -5.05
N THR A 106 -37.02 7.27 -5.92
CA THR A 106 -36.60 8.57 -6.45
C THR A 106 -37.65 9.65 -6.20
N SER A 107 -38.60 9.41 -5.29
CA SER A 107 -39.74 10.28 -4.95
C SER A 107 -39.36 11.72 -4.51
N GLY A 108 -38.09 12.00 -4.26
CA GLY A 108 -37.56 13.35 -3.93
C GLY A 108 -36.46 13.87 -4.86
N VAL A 109 -36.18 13.22 -5.99
CA VAL A 109 -35.08 13.62 -6.90
C VAL A 109 -35.65 14.35 -8.12
N ALA A 110 -35.42 15.66 -8.21
CA ALA A 110 -35.76 16.42 -9.40
C ALA A 110 -35.01 15.86 -10.63
N PRO A 111 -35.67 15.72 -11.79
CA PRO A 111 -35.00 15.24 -13.00
C PRO A 111 -33.88 16.23 -13.36
N VAL A 112 -32.64 15.74 -13.35
CA VAL A 112 -31.51 16.54 -13.82
C VAL A 112 -31.64 16.63 -15.34
N ASP A 113 -32.16 17.75 -15.83
CA ASP A 113 -32.21 18.07 -17.26
C ASP A 113 -30.80 18.00 -17.84
N LYS A 114 -30.56 16.95 -18.63
CA LYS A 114 -29.33 16.82 -19.43
C LYS A 114 -29.35 17.77 -20.65
N GLY A 115 -29.92 18.97 -20.49
CA GLY A 115 -30.06 20.01 -21.51
C GLY A 115 -29.34 21.33 -21.19
N ALA A 116 -28.91 21.56 -19.93
CA ALA A 116 -28.23 22.79 -19.55
C ALA A 116 -26.83 22.50 -18.99
N GLY A 117 -25.78 22.88 -19.72
CA GLY A 117 -24.47 23.20 -19.13
C GLY A 117 -23.45 22.08 -18.96
N VAL A 118 -23.31 21.16 -19.92
CA VAL A 118 -22.01 20.51 -20.15
C VAL A 118 -21.48 20.99 -21.48
N GLU A 119 -20.74 22.11 -21.47
CA GLU A 119 -19.78 22.38 -22.52
C GLU A 119 -18.85 21.16 -22.61
N VAL A 120 -19.10 20.33 -23.62
CA VAL A 120 -18.16 19.30 -24.02
C VAL A 120 -16.98 20.05 -24.60
N VAL A 121 -16.03 20.46 -23.75
CA VAL A 121 -14.70 20.89 -24.21
C VAL A 121 -14.16 19.70 -24.98
N ALA A 122 -14.21 19.79 -26.30
CA ALA A 122 -13.71 18.79 -27.21
C ALA A 122 -12.23 18.59 -26.88
N LYS A 123 -11.91 17.48 -26.19
CA LYS A 123 -10.51 17.12 -25.97
C LYS A 123 -9.86 17.03 -27.36
N PRO A 124 -8.76 17.74 -27.61
CA PRO A 124 -8.11 17.69 -28.91
C PRO A 124 -7.82 16.23 -29.23
N LYS A 125 -8.27 15.80 -30.41
CA LYS A 125 -8.05 14.47 -30.96
C LYS A 125 -6.54 14.23 -30.95
N ARG A 126 -6.04 13.47 -29.97
CA ARG A 126 -4.64 13.04 -29.97
C ARG A 126 -4.46 12.19 -31.22
N LEU A 127 -3.85 12.79 -32.24
CA LEU A 127 -3.36 12.07 -33.41
C LEU A 127 -2.42 11.01 -32.85
N ARG A 128 -2.85 9.75 -32.85
CA ARG A 128 -1.91 8.64 -32.68
C ARG A 128 -1.02 8.70 -33.90
N GLY A 129 0.20 9.20 -33.72
CA GLY A 129 1.24 9.09 -34.74
C GLY A 129 1.32 7.64 -35.15
N ARG A 130 1.11 7.37 -36.44
CA ARG A 130 1.66 6.19 -37.07
C ARG A 130 3.13 6.52 -37.27
N ASN A 131 3.99 5.78 -36.58
CA ASN A 131 5.32 5.36 -37.01
C ASN A 131 5.68 4.16 -36.14
#